data_AF-A0A534SCJ8-F1
#
_entry.id   AF-A0A534SCJ8-F1
#
_cell.length_a   1.000
_cell.length_b   1.000
_cell.length_c   1.000
_cell.angle_alpha   90.00
_cell.angle_beta   90.00
_cell.angle_gamma   90.00
#
_symmetry.space_group_name_H-M   'P 1'
#
loop_
_entity.id
_entity.type
_entity.pdbx_description
1 polymer ?
#
loop_
_entity_poly.entity_id
_entity_poly.type
_entity_poly.pdbx_seq_one_letter_code
_entity_poly.pdbx_strand_id
1 'polypeptide(L)'
;MLTQRPSARGYQTVPSCGKMSTSRISQDMGIREIGRILSRGVRLRCPRCGEGPLFAGLFFMHPSCSRCALTFEREQGYFVGAIYINYAATTLISIAGFLLLDAFSPLSLSQQLLVWGVFAVLFPLFFFRYSRSLWLSVDYLFNPADISPRNNLSILRRKPGQ
;
A
#
# COMPACT_ATOMS: atom_id res chain seq x y z
N MET A 1 33.72 6.12 58.49
CA MET A 1 32.36 5.56 58.58
C MET A 1 31.57 6.02 57.37
N LEU A 2 31.05 5.06 56.62
CA LEU A 2 30.54 5.17 55.26
C LEU A 2 29.17 5.87 55.21
N THR A 3 29.03 6.85 54.32
CA THR A 3 27.75 7.44 53.90
C THR A 3 27.12 6.56 52.80
N GLN A 4 25.95 6.00 53.09
CA GLN A 4 25.19 5.16 52.17
C GLN A 4 24.54 6.02 51.06
N ARG A 5 24.80 5.69 49.79
CA ARG A 5 24.09 6.20 48.61
C ARG A 5 22.92 5.28 48.26
N PRO A 6 21.79 5.81 47.75
CA PRO A 6 20.62 4.99 47.44
C PRO A 6 20.79 4.16 46.15
N SER A 7 20.18 2.98 46.21
CA SER A 7 20.08 1.91 45.23
C SER A 7 19.79 2.36 43.79
N ALA A 8 20.69 2.00 42.88
CA ALA A 8 20.46 2.03 41.43
C ALA A 8 19.38 0.99 41.08
N ARG A 9 18.16 1.47 40.81
CA ARG A 9 17.05 0.65 40.36
C ARG A 9 17.33 0.21 38.91
N GLY A 10 17.56 -1.09 38.76
CA GLY A 10 18.08 -1.73 37.56
C GLY A 10 17.31 -1.41 36.28
N TYR A 11 18.09 -1.16 35.23
CA TYR A 11 17.64 -1.31 33.85
C TYR A 11 17.05 -2.71 33.68
N GLN A 12 15.78 -2.78 33.30
CA GLN A 12 15.20 -4.02 32.81
C GLN A 12 15.96 -4.40 31.53
N THR A 13 16.66 -5.52 31.62
CA THR A 13 17.35 -6.17 30.52
C THR A 13 16.32 -6.54 29.46
N VAL A 14 16.51 -6.02 28.24
CA VAL A 14 15.81 -6.50 27.05
C VAL A 14 16.16 -7.98 26.90
N PRO A 15 15.18 -8.90 26.82
CA PRO A 15 15.47 -10.32 26.72
C PRO A 15 16.35 -10.59 25.49
N SER A 16 17.45 -11.26 25.80
CA SER A 16 18.48 -11.78 24.91
C SER A 16 17.92 -12.37 23.64
N CYS A 17 18.50 -11.92 22.52
CA CYS A 17 18.64 -12.58 21.22
C CYS A 17 18.13 -14.03 21.15
N GLY A 18 16.82 -14.21 21.07
CA GLY A 18 16.23 -15.39 20.48
C GLY A 18 16.44 -15.28 18.98
N LYS A 19 17.28 -16.16 18.42
CA LYS A 19 17.46 -16.32 16.97
C LYS A 19 16.13 -16.73 16.34
N MET A 20 15.21 -15.79 16.16
CA MET A 20 13.96 -16.03 15.47
C MET A 20 14.24 -15.93 13.97
N SER A 21 14.85 -16.99 13.48
CA SER A 21 14.88 -17.48 12.08
C SER A 21 14.36 -16.48 11.04
N THR A 22 15.12 -15.43 10.77
CA THR A 22 14.85 -14.44 9.71
C THR A 22 14.80 -15.10 8.32
N SER A 23 15.26 -16.35 8.20
CA SER A 23 15.26 -17.14 6.96
C SER A 23 13.98 -17.91 6.66
N ARG A 24 13.08 -18.15 7.62
CA ARG A 24 11.89 -19.02 7.39
C ARG A 24 10.62 -18.29 6.98
N ILE A 25 10.56 -16.97 7.16
CA ILE A 25 9.35 -16.18 6.83
C ILE A 25 9.27 -15.87 5.33
N SER A 26 10.37 -15.98 4.58
CA SER A 26 10.46 -15.48 3.20
C SER A 26 9.98 -16.46 2.11
N GLN A 27 9.92 -17.78 2.36
CA GLN A 27 9.75 -18.77 1.26
C GLN A 27 8.37 -19.44 1.14
N ASP A 28 7.48 -19.31 2.12
CA ASP A 28 6.13 -19.90 2.08
C ASP A 28 5.03 -18.82 1.94
N MET A 29 5.18 -17.87 1.02
CA MET A 29 4.05 -17.02 0.63
C MET A 29 3.10 -17.84 -0.26
N GLY A 30 2.37 -18.76 0.37
CA GLY A 30 1.33 -19.52 -0.31
C GLY A 30 0.27 -18.59 -0.91
N ILE A 31 -0.31 -18.98 -2.04
CA ILE A 31 -1.34 -18.24 -2.80
C ILE A 31 -2.47 -17.67 -1.89
N ARG A 32 -2.74 -18.35 -0.76
CA ARG A 32 -3.73 -17.93 0.25
C ARG A 32 -3.35 -16.62 0.96
N GLU A 33 -2.07 -16.37 1.25
CA GLU A 33 -1.61 -15.13 1.88
C GLU A 33 -1.72 -13.95 0.91
N ILE A 34 -1.25 -14.16 -0.32
CA ILE A 34 -1.37 -13.18 -1.41
C ILE A 34 -2.84 -12.81 -1.62
N GLY A 35 -3.72 -13.82 -1.72
CA GLY A 35 -5.16 -13.61 -1.84
C GLY A 35 -5.74 -12.81 -0.67
N ARG A 36 -5.26 -13.03 0.57
CA ARG A 36 -5.71 -12.26 1.73
C ARG A 36 -5.26 -10.80 1.67
N ILE A 37 -4.02 -10.55 1.28
CA ILE A 37 -3.47 -9.19 1.14
C ILE A 37 -4.16 -8.43 0.01
N LEU A 38 -4.34 -9.05 -1.14
CA LEU A 38 -5.11 -8.47 -2.25
C LEU A 38 -6.57 -8.23 -1.86
N SER A 39 -7.19 -9.14 -1.12
CA SER A 39 -8.56 -8.95 -0.60
C SER A 39 -8.66 -7.73 0.33
N ARG A 40 -7.65 -7.47 1.17
CA ARG A 40 -7.56 -6.24 1.98
C ARG A 40 -7.46 -5.01 1.07
N GLY A 41 -6.65 -5.07 0.03
CA GLY A 41 -6.52 -4.04 -0.99
C GLY A 41 -7.86 -3.70 -1.68
N VAL A 42 -8.61 -4.71 -2.12
CA VAL A 42 -9.96 -4.52 -2.71
C VAL A 42 -10.93 -3.87 -1.71
N ARG A 43 -10.81 -4.20 -0.43
CA ARG A 43 -11.60 -3.60 0.67
C ARG A 43 -11.12 -2.22 1.13
N LEU A 44 -10.10 -1.65 0.47
CA LEU A 44 -9.47 -0.38 0.84
C LEU A 44 -8.95 -0.37 2.30
N ARG A 45 -8.39 -1.50 2.74
CA ARG A 45 -7.81 -1.69 4.07
C ARG A 45 -6.31 -1.89 4.01
N CYS A 46 -5.63 -1.54 5.11
CA CYS A 46 -4.19 -1.66 5.23
C CYS A 46 -3.73 -3.09 4.91
N PRO A 47 -2.77 -3.29 3.98
CA PRO A 47 -2.32 -4.64 3.62
C PRO A 47 -1.64 -5.36 4.79
N ARG A 48 -0.98 -4.62 5.69
CA ARG A 48 -0.30 -5.14 6.88
C ARG A 48 -1.26 -5.61 7.97
N CYS A 49 -2.09 -4.71 8.50
CA CYS A 49 -2.96 -5.03 9.64
C CYS A 49 -4.40 -5.42 9.26
N GLY A 50 -4.88 -5.06 8.06
CA GLY A 50 -6.25 -5.34 7.61
C GLY A 50 -7.36 -4.48 8.24
N GLU A 51 -7.06 -3.70 9.29
CA GLU A 51 -8.07 -2.93 10.03
C GLU A 51 -8.16 -1.47 9.57
N GLY A 52 -7.01 -0.81 9.41
CA GLY A 52 -6.96 0.62 9.13
C GLY A 52 -7.51 0.96 7.74
N PRO A 53 -8.45 1.90 7.61
CA PRO A 53 -8.91 2.38 6.30
C PRO A 53 -7.80 3.15 5.59
N LEU A 54 -7.70 2.98 4.26
CA LEU A 54 -6.74 3.75 3.45
C LEU A 54 -7.22 5.17 3.16
N PHE A 55 -8.53 5.37 3.09
CA PHE A 55 -9.14 6.62 2.64
C PHE A 55 -10.05 7.19 3.72
N ALA A 56 -9.99 8.51 3.91
CA ALA A 56 -10.87 9.29 4.79
C ALA A 56 -12.18 9.72 4.09
N GLY A 57 -12.29 9.45 2.78
CA GLY A 57 -13.41 9.84 1.93
C GLY A 57 -13.26 9.24 0.52
N LEU A 58 -13.88 9.84 -0.49
CA LEU A 58 -13.84 9.30 -1.86
C LEU A 58 -12.47 9.42 -2.55
N PHE A 59 -11.71 10.47 -2.22
CA PHE A 59 -10.45 10.81 -2.90
C PHE A 59 -9.27 11.07 -1.96
N PHE A 60 -9.54 11.35 -0.67
CA PHE A 60 -8.49 11.65 0.29
C PHE A 60 -7.92 10.38 0.91
N MET A 61 -6.67 10.07 0.57
CA MET A 61 -5.92 8.95 1.15
C MET A 61 -5.19 9.42 2.40
N HIS A 62 -5.20 8.61 3.46
CA HIS A 62 -4.39 8.90 4.64
C HIS A 62 -2.89 8.80 4.31
N PRO A 63 -2.03 9.58 4.99
CA PRO A 63 -0.58 9.45 4.82
C PRO A 63 -0.05 8.15 5.45
N SER A 64 -0.71 7.66 6.50
CA SER A 64 -0.32 6.45 7.22
C SER A 64 -1.52 5.76 7.87
N CYS A 65 -1.34 4.48 8.22
CA CYS A 65 -2.34 3.69 8.92
C CYS A 65 -2.47 4.10 10.39
N SER A 66 -3.69 4.39 10.85
CA SER A 66 -3.99 4.72 12.25
C SER A 66 -3.75 3.58 13.26
N ARG A 67 -3.66 2.33 12.80
CA ARG A 67 -3.54 1.14 13.66
C ARG A 67 -2.12 0.60 13.77
N CYS A 68 -1.38 0.56 12.66
CA CYS A 68 -0.02 -0.01 12.63
C CYS A 68 1.06 0.97 12.17
N ALA A 69 0.70 2.25 11.98
CA ALA A 69 1.60 3.33 11.56
C ALA A 69 2.33 3.08 10.23
N LEU A 70 1.84 2.17 9.38
CA LEU A 70 2.38 1.96 8.03
C LEU A 70 2.17 3.22 7.19
N THR A 71 3.25 3.81 6.70
CA THR A 71 3.19 4.92 5.73
C THR A 71 2.71 4.42 4.38
N PHE A 72 1.63 5.01 3.84
CA PHE A 72 1.04 4.59 2.57
C PHE A 72 1.72 5.23 1.36
N GLU A 73 2.26 6.45 1.51
CA GLU A 73 3.03 7.15 0.47
C GLU A 73 4.46 7.39 0.99
N ARG A 74 5.41 6.62 0.47
CA ARG A 74 6.80 6.64 0.96
C ARG A 74 7.64 7.75 0.33
N GLU A 75 7.41 7.98 -0.96
CA GLU A 75 8.18 8.87 -1.83
C GLU A 75 7.26 9.59 -2.82
N GLN A 76 7.71 10.74 -3.33
CA GLN A 76 6.98 11.43 -4.38
C GLN A 76 6.96 10.56 -5.65
N GLY A 77 5.79 10.38 -6.24
CA GLY A 77 5.63 9.52 -7.42
C GLY A 77 5.38 8.04 -7.09
N TYR A 78 5.24 7.66 -5.82
CA TYR A 78 4.93 6.27 -5.43
C TYR A 78 3.71 5.69 -6.16
N PHE A 79 2.73 6.53 -6.52
CA PHE A 79 1.51 6.09 -7.21
C PHE A 79 1.63 5.96 -8.73
N VAL A 80 2.82 6.07 -9.32
CA VAL A 80 3.02 5.82 -10.76
C VAL A 80 2.59 4.40 -11.13
N GLY A 81 2.90 3.40 -10.31
CA GLY A 81 2.41 2.03 -10.54
C GLY A 81 0.88 1.91 -10.48
N ALA A 82 0.23 2.67 -9.59
CA ALA A 82 -1.22 2.76 -9.56
C ALA A 82 -1.81 3.40 -10.83
N ILE A 83 -1.11 4.33 -11.47
CA ILE A 83 -1.54 4.88 -12.77
C ILE A 83 -1.51 3.80 -13.83
N TYR A 84 -0.45 2.98 -13.88
CA TYR A 84 -0.35 1.87 -14.85
C TYR A 84 -1.42 0.80 -14.64
N ILE A 85 -1.72 0.42 -13.40
CA ILE A 85 -2.81 -0.54 -13.11
C ILE A 85 -4.16 0.04 -13.59
N ASN A 86 -4.41 1.33 -13.34
CA ASN A 86 -5.65 1.99 -13.73
C ASN A 86 -5.78 2.08 -15.26
N TYR A 87 -4.70 2.45 -15.93
CA TYR A 87 -4.62 2.51 -17.39
C TYR A 87 -4.83 1.13 -18.03
N ALA A 88 -4.11 0.10 -17.56
CA ALA A 88 -4.23 -1.25 -18.09
C ALA A 88 -5.67 -1.79 -17.92
N ALA A 89 -6.28 -1.61 -16.75
CA ALA A 89 -7.67 -2.01 -16.52
C ALA A 89 -8.63 -1.28 -17.45
N THR A 90 -8.51 0.06 -17.56
CA THR A 90 -9.39 0.86 -18.42
C THR A 90 -9.26 0.45 -19.88
N THR A 91 -8.05 0.34 -20.39
CA THR A 91 -7.78 0.00 -21.80
C THR A 91 -8.24 -1.41 -22.15
N LEU A 92 -7.93 -2.41 -21.31
CA LEU A 92 -8.33 -3.79 -21.57
C LEU A 92 -9.85 -3.95 -21.53
N ILE A 93 -10.53 -3.34 -20.56
CA ILE A 93 -12.00 -3.37 -20.47
C ILE A 93 -12.62 -2.64 -21.66
N SER A 94 -12.09 -1.48 -22.05
CA SER A 94 -12.59 -0.71 -23.20
C SER A 94 -12.46 -1.47 -24.52
N ILE A 95 -11.28 -2.05 -24.80
CA ILE A 95 -11.06 -2.78 -26.05
C ILE A 95 -11.92 -4.04 -26.09
N ALA A 96 -11.88 -4.86 -25.03
CA ALA A 96 -12.64 -6.10 -24.99
C ALA A 96 -14.15 -5.82 -25.07
N GLY A 97 -14.63 -4.83 -24.33
CA GLY A 97 -16.03 -4.46 -24.35
C GLY A 97 -16.47 -3.83 -25.66
N PHE A 98 -15.62 -3.04 -26.32
CA PHE A 98 -15.90 -2.50 -27.66
C PHE A 98 -16.12 -3.63 -28.65
N LEU A 99 -15.19 -4.59 -28.71
CA LEU A 99 -15.28 -5.75 -29.61
C LEU A 99 -16.51 -6.61 -29.31
N LEU A 100 -16.86 -6.80 -28.04
CA LEU A 100 -18.06 -7.55 -27.65
C LEU A 100 -19.35 -6.81 -28.05
N LEU A 101 -19.44 -5.51 -27.79
CA LEU A 101 -20.62 -4.72 -28.20
C LEU A 101 -20.78 -4.67 -29.72
N ASP A 102 -19.68 -4.60 -30.45
CA ASP A 102 -19.67 -4.64 -31.91
C ASP A 102 -20.14 -5.99 -32.47
N ALA A 103 -19.70 -7.09 -31.85
CA ALA A 103 -20.09 -8.43 -32.29
C ALA A 103 -21.56 -8.79 -32.00
N PHE A 104 -22.14 -8.27 -30.90
CA PHE A 104 -23.44 -8.73 -30.41
C PHE A 104 -24.56 -7.69 -30.45
N SER A 105 -24.27 -6.42 -30.78
CA SER A 105 -25.26 -5.35 -30.75
C SER A 105 -25.24 -4.53 -32.05
N PRO A 106 -26.39 -4.16 -32.62
CA PRO A 106 -26.46 -3.36 -33.85
C PRO A 106 -26.22 -1.86 -33.61
N LEU A 107 -25.36 -1.50 -32.65
CA LEU A 107 -25.08 -0.09 -32.35
C LEU A 107 -24.27 0.53 -33.48
N SER A 108 -24.56 1.79 -33.80
CA SER A 108 -23.70 2.54 -34.72
C SER A 108 -22.34 2.83 -34.07
N LEU A 109 -21.30 3.01 -34.89
CA LEU A 109 -19.97 3.40 -34.42
C LEU A 109 -20.02 4.67 -33.55
N SER A 110 -20.84 5.65 -33.91
CA SER A 110 -21.02 6.88 -33.13
C SER A 110 -21.58 6.63 -31.73
N GLN A 111 -22.53 5.71 -31.58
CA GLN A 111 -23.09 5.32 -30.28
C GLN A 111 -22.06 4.57 -29.44
N GLN A 112 -21.31 3.65 -30.04
CA GLN A 112 -20.23 2.94 -29.34
C GLN A 112 -19.15 3.90 -28.87
N LEU A 113 -18.70 4.84 -29.72
CA LEU A 113 -17.70 5.85 -29.34
C LEU A 113 -18.21 6.74 -28.19
N LEU A 114 -19.48 7.09 -28.16
CA LEU A 114 -20.07 7.84 -27.05
C LEU A 114 -20.02 7.02 -25.75
N VAL A 115 -20.49 5.76 -25.79
CA VAL A 115 -20.50 4.87 -24.62
C VAL A 115 -19.08 4.65 -24.09
N TRP A 116 -18.15 4.30 -24.95
CA TRP A 116 -16.77 4.01 -24.57
C TRP A 116 -15.96 5.27 -24.23
N GLY A 117 -16.27 6.40 -24.84
CA GLY A 117 -15.71 7.71 -24.47
C GLY A 117 -16.13 8.12 -23.05
N VAL A 118 -17.41 7.98 -22.71
CA VAL A 118 -17.90 8.24 -21.35
C VAL A 118 -17.27 7.26 -20.35
N PHE A 119 -17.20 5.97 -20.70
CA PHE A 119 -16.56 4.96 -19.87
C PHE A 119 -15.07 5.28 -19.61
N ALA A 120 -14.32 5.66 -20.65
CA ALA A 120 -12.89 5.97 -20.58
C ALA A 120 -12.57 7.17 -19.67
N VAL A 121 -13.57 8.00 -19.32
CA VAL A 121 -13.41 9.09 -18.35
C VAL A 121 -13.89 8.66 -16.96
N LEU A 122 -15.11 8.12 -16.86
CA LEU A 122 -15.72 7.84 -15.56
C LEU A 122 -15.08 6.65 -14.83
N PHE A 123 -14.75 5.59 -15.56
CA PHE A 123 -14.16 4.39 -14.99
C PHE A 123 -12.81 4.68 -14.32
N PRO A 124 -11.81 5.29 -14.97
CA PRO A 124 -10.52 5.53 -14.34
C PRO A 124 -10.63 6.46 -13.13
N LEU A 125 -11.49 7.49 -13.17
CA LEU A 125 -11.72 8.39 -12.03
C LEU A 125 -12.26 7.65 -10.80
N PHE A 126 -13.21 6.73 -11.01
CA PHE A 126 -13.74 5.89 -9.95
C PHE A 126 -12.73 4.83 -9.49
N PHE A 127 -12.07 4.18 -10.44
CA PHE A 127 -11.19 3.03 -10.21
C PHE A 127 -9.82 3.44 -9.64
N PHE A 128 -9.40 4.70 -9.77
CA PHE A 128 -8.11 5.18 -9.29
C PHE A 128 -7.89 4.92 -7.80
N ARG A 129 -8.94 5.03 -6.98
CA ARG A 129 -8.87 4.71 -5.53
C ARG A 129 -8.49 3.23 -5.28
N TYR A 130 -9.07 2.33 -6.07
CA TYR A 130 -8.78 0.90 -5.98
C TYR A 130 -7.39 0.62 -6.52
N SER A 131 -7.00 1.29 -7.60
CA SER A 131 -5.66 1.18 -8.17
C SER A 131 -4.56 1.54 -7.18
N ARG A 132 -4.71 2.65 -6.42
CA ARG A 132 -3.77 3.03 -5.35
C ARG A 132 -3.69 1.97 -4.25
N SER A 133 -4.83 1.39 -3.87
CA SER A 133 -4.91 0.34 -2.85
C SER A 133 -4.27 -0.98 -3.31
N LEU A 134 -4.52 -1.37 -4.56
CA LEU A 134 -3.93 -2.55 -5.18
C LEU A 134 -2.41 -2.39 -5.30
N TRP A 135 -1.95 -1.25 -5.81
CA TRP A 135 -0.52 -0.95 -5.89
C TRP A 135 0.16 -1.05 -4.53
N LEU A 136 -0.41 -0.42 -3.49
CA LEU A 136 0.11 -0.51 -2.12
C LEU A 136 0.19 -1.96 -1.62
N SER A 137 -0.82 -2.78 -1.95
CA SER A 137 -0.87 -4.19 -1.56
C SER A 137 0.19 -5.01 -2.29
N VAL A 138 0.39 -4.75 -3.59
CA VAL A 138 1.39 -5.39 -4.44
C VAL A 138 2.80 -5.02 -3.98
N ASP A 139 3.07 -3.73 -3.77
CA ASP A 139 4.35 -3.27 -3.26
C ASP A 139 4.64 -3.83 -1.86
N TYR A 140 3.64 -3.95 -0.98
CA TYR A 140 3.80 -4.59 0.32
C TYR A 140 4.19 -6.07 0.22
N LEU A 141 3.72 -6.78 -0.82
CA LEU A 141 4.09 -8.18 -1.08
C LEU A 141 5.54 -8.31 -1.56
N PHE A 142 5.99 -7.38 -2.43
CA PHE A 142 7.34 -7.40 -2.97
C PHE A 142 8.40 -6.85 -1.99
N ASN A 143 8.04 -5.83 -1.22
CA ASN A 143 8.92 -5.13 -0.28
C ASN A 143 8.38 -5.18 1.17
N PRO A 144 8.32 -6.36 1.80
CA PRO A 144 7.87 -6.49 3.19
C PRO A 144 8.88 -5.92 4.21
N ALA A 145 10.11 -5.60 3.78
CA ALA A 145 11.24 -5.21 4.63
C ALA A 145 11.23 -3.74 5.10
N ASP A 146 10.35 -2.88 4.56
CA ASP A 146 10.31 -1.46 4.92
C ASP A 146 9.62 -1.17 6.26
N ILE A 147 9.39 -2.22 7.06
CA ILE A 147 9.08 -2.16 8.50
C ILE A 147 10.35 -1.76 9.28
N SER A 148 11.18 -0.87 8.73
CA SER A 148 12.31 -0.29 9.46
C SER A 148 11.78 0.99 10.13
N PRO A 149 11.80 1.09 11.47
CA PRO A 149 11.56 2.38 12.12
C PRO A 149 12.59 3.34 11.54
N ARG A 150 12.14 4.38 10.83
CA ARG A 150 13.03 5.41 10.26
C ARG A 150 13.99 5.84 11.36
N ASN A 151 15.24 5.40 11.23
CA ASN A 151 16.34 5.87 12.02
C ASN A 151 16.53 7.34 11.66
N ASN A 152 15.95 8.24 12.46
CA ASN A 152 16.12 9.70 12.40
C ASN A 152 17.55 10.11 12.84
N LEU A 153 18.58 9.45 12.29
CA LEU A 153 19.99 9.79 12.56
C LEU A 153 20.56 10.82 11.58
N SER A 154 19.79 11.32 10.59
CA SER A 154 20.22 12.43 9.74
C SER A 154 19.94 13.81 10.33
N ILE A 155 19.11 13.95 11.37
CA ILE A 155 18.82 15.24 12.02
C ILE A 155 19.80 15.55 13.17
N LEU A 156 20.49 14.55 13.73
CA LEU A 156 21.50 14.77 14.79
C LEU A 156 22.92 15.08 14.26
N ARG A 157 23.07 15.37 12.95
CA ARG A 157 24.31 15.96 12.39
C ARG A 157 24.24 17.48 12.17
N ARG A 158 23.35 18.21 12.87
CA ARG A 158 23.70 19.60 13.21
C ARG A 158 24.65 19.56 14.39
N LYS A 159 25.95 19.63 14.09
CA LYS A 159 26.99 20.01 15.06
C LYS A 159 26.46 21.23 15.86
N PRO A 160 26.36 21.17 17.20
CA PRO A 160 26.41 22.39 17.97
C PRO A 160 27.79 23.00 17.77
N GLY A 161 27.86 24.33 17.73
CA GLY A 161 29.06 25.08 17.40
C GLY A 161 30.32 24.53 18.07
N GLN A 162 31.33 24.31 17.22
CA GLN A 162 32.77 24.39 17.49
C GLN A 162 33.44 24.66 16.15
#